data_AF-A0A8T2NUP9-F1
#
_entry.id   AF-A0A8T2NUP9-F1
#
_cell.length_a   1.000
_cell.length_b   1.000
_cell.length_c   1.000
_cell.angle_alpha   90.00
_cell.angle_beta   90.00
_cell.angle_gamma   90.00
#
_symmetry.space_group_name_H-M   'P 1'
#
loop_
_entity.id
_entity.type
_entity.pdbx_description
1 polymer ?
#
loop_
_entity_poly.entity_id
_entity_poly.type
_entity_poly.pdbx_seq_one_letter_code
_entity_poly.pdbx_strand_id
1 'polypeptide(L)'
;MEEKQRKARREKQKRRREKEIEKYGDMHRLAFTCAFCKVRTCEDKEIEEHFSSTFHQQTLTHIQKQTKFDDKTIAFLHDSMVSKFRKTMSRKRVVTEEVCLSKVEMIHCMACRTHIPSSLISVQNHLQSSDHLKNKAEFTETQRRESVLTATSIMTNPIVKARFDKYLKGKNPFEDEVKETAEDDQDAQDDQAECDLTDLNE
;
A
#
# COMPACT_ATOMS: atom_id res chain seq x y z
N MET A 1 32.04 12.74 -9.21
CA MET A 1 31.41 12.78 -7.86
C MET A 1 29.94 12.41 -7.93
N GLU A 2 29.20 12.93 -8.92
CA GLU A 2 27.79 12.61 -9.20
C GLU A 2 27.53 11.13 -9.51
N GLU A 3 28.41 10.46 -10.25
CA GLU A 3 28.23 9.03 -10.59
C GLU A 3 28.28 8.12 -9.36
N LYS A 4 29.19 8.39 -8.41
CA LYS A 4 29.24 7.69 -7.12
C LYS A 4 27.99 7.95 -6.27
N GLN A 5 27.44 9.18 -6.30
CA GLN A 5 26.17 9.47 -5.63
C GLN A 5 24.98 8.77 -6.30
N ARG A 6 24.97 8.68 -7.64
CA ARG A 6 23.95 7.95 -8.41
C ARG A 6 24.00 6.45 -8.12
N LYS A 7 25.20 5.85 -8.10
CA LYS A 7 25.41 4.44 -7.72
C LYS A 7 25.01 4.18 -6.27
N ALA A 8 25.34 5.07 -5.34
CA ALA A 8 24.95 4.94 -3.94
C ALA A 8 23.43 5.04 -3.74
N ARG A 9 22.73 5.89 -4.52
CA ARG A 9 21.26 5.96 -4.52
C ARG A 9 20.64 4.67 -5.05
N ARG A 10 21.14 4.15 -6.19
CA ARG A 10 20.70 2.88 -6.79
C ARG A 10 20.91 1.70 -5.84
N GLU A 11 22.07 1.61 -5.21
CA GLU A 11 22.41 0.56 -4.24
C GLU A 11 21.55 0.65 -2.96
N LYS A 12 21.27 1.86 -2.48
CA LYS A 12 20.36 2.07 -1.34
C LYS A 12 18.92 1.67 -1.68
N GLN A 13 18.49 1.88 -2.91
CA GLN A 13 17.18 1.45 -3.41
C GLN A 13 17.13 -0.07 -3.58
N LYS A 14 18.17 -0.69 -4.14
CA LYS A 14 18.31 -2.16 -4.22
C LYS A 14 18.22 -2.82 -2.86
N ARG A 15 18.99 -2.37 -1.86
CA ARG A 15 18.95 -2.91 -0.49
C ARG A 15 17.60 -2.72 0.21
N ARG A 16 16.83 -1.68 -0.14
CA ARG A 16 15.45 -1.53 0.34
C ARG A 16 14.54 -2.55 -0.30
N ARG A 17 14.67 -2.78 -1.62
CA ARG A 17 13.90 -3.79 -2.35
C ARG A 17 14.18 -5.20 -1.83
N GLU A 18 15.45 -5.57 -1.66
CA GLU A 18 15.84 -6.88 -1.12
C GLU A 18 15.25 -7.12 0.27
N LYS A 19 15.31 -6.13 1.18
CA LYS A 19 14.68 -6.23 2.51
C LYS A 19 13.16 -6.37 2.47
N GLU A 20 12.50 -5.77 1.49
CA GLU A 20 11.06 -5.90 1.34
C GLU A 20 10.63 -7.23 0.71
N ILE A 21 11.41 -7.76 -0.24
CA ILE A 21 11.25 -9.11 -0.81
C ILE A 21 11.51 -10.16 0.26
N GLU A 22 12.58 -10.03 1.05
CA GLU A 22 12.89 -10.92 2.18
C GLU A 22 11.76 -10.95 3.21
N LYS A 23 11.12 -9.79 3.46
CA LYS A 23 10.06 -9.67 4.46
C LYS A 23 8.70 -10.19 3.98
N TYR A 24 8.39 -10.12 2.68
CA TYR A 24 7.03 -10.33 2.17
C TYR A 24 6.93 -11.24 0.92
N GLY A 25 8.03 -11.84 0.48
CA GLY A 25 8.11 -12.69 -0.71
C GLY A 25 8.05 -11.90 -2.02
N ASP A 26 8.18 -12.60 -3.16
CA ASP A 26 8.20 -12.00 -4.51
C ASP A 26 6.86 -11.35 -4.91
N MET A 27 5.75 -11.83 -4.33
CA MET A 27 4.41 -11.24 -4.47
C MET A 27 4.28 -9.83 -3.86
N HIS A 28 5.35 -9.30 -3.26
CA HIS A 28 5.38 -8.00 -2.62
C HIS A 28 4.98 -6.85 -3.54
N ARG A 29 5.39 -6.93 -4.81
CA ARG A 29 5.17 -5.87 -5.81
C ARG A 29 3.71 -5.78 -6.25
N LEU A 30 2.96 -6.84 -6.02
CA LEU A 30 1.57 -6.99 -6.43
C LEU A 30 0.60 -6.71 -5.26
N ALA A 31 1.07 -6.69 -4.02
CA ALA A 31 0.21 -6.44 -2.87
C ALA A 31 -0.22 -4.96 -2.80
N PHE A 32 -1.53 -4.72 -2.73
CA PHE A 32 -2.07 -3.40 -2.43
C PHE A 32 -1.87 -3.10 -0.95
N THR A 33 -1.48 -1.85 -0.63
CA THR A 33 -1.40 -1.37 0.75
C THR A 33 -2.29 -0.15 0.91
N CYS A 34 -3.28 -0.23 1.80
CA CYS A 34 -4.11 0.90 2.16
C CYS A 34 -3.26 2.01 2.80
N ALA A 35 -3.28 3.20 2.21
CA ALA A 35 -2.43 4.33 2.62
C ALA A 35 -2.66 4.75 4.09
N PHE A 36 -3.90 4.63 4.57
CA PHE A 36 -4.31 5.05 5.90
C PHE A 36 -4.30 3.91 6.92
N CYS A 37 -4.87 2.76 6.57
CA CYS A 37 -5.06 1.68 7.51
C CYS A 37 -3.83 0.76 7.62
N LYS A 38 -2.86 0.89 6.70
CA LYS A 38 -1.68 0.02 6.56
C LYS A 38 -2.00 -1.47 6.37
N VAL A 39 -3.26 -1.78 6.07
CA VAL A 39 -3.68 -3.12 5.64
C VAL A 39 -3.04 -3.40 4.28
N ARG A 40 -2.38 -4.54 4.18
CA ARG A 40 -1.69 -4.99 2.96
C ARG A 40 -2.22 -6.35 2.55
N THR A 41 -2.64 -6.48 1.30
CA THR A 41 -3.22 -7.72 0.78
C THR A 41 -2.92 -7.90 -0.71
N CYS A 42 -2.79 -9.15 -1.13
CA CYS A 42 -2.73 -9.56 -2.53
C CYS A 42 -4.07 -10.09 -3.06
N GLU A 43 -5.12 -10.15 -2.24
CA GLU A 43 -6.42 -10.74 -2.61
C GLU A 43 -7.49 -9.65 -2.76
N ASP A 44 -8.27 -9.72 -3.85
CA ASP A 44 -9.30 -8.73 -4.18
C ASP A 44 -10.40 -8.68 -3.11
N LYS A 45 -10.84 -9.85 -2.64
CA LYS A 45 -11.91 -9.97 -1.65
C LYS A 45 -11.53 -9.33 -0.31
N GLU A 46 -10.29 -9.56 0.14
CA GLU A 46 -9.82 -9.04 1.42
C GLU A 46 -9.79 -7.51 1.46
N ILE A 47 -9.47 -6.84 0.34
CA ILE A 47 -9.47 -5.37 0.33
C ILE A 47 -10.87 -4.76 0.15
N GLU A 48 -11.76 -5.43 -0.57
CA GLU A 48 -13.16 -5.01 -0.67
C GLU A 48 -13.85 -5.09 0.70
N GLU A 49 -13.59 -6.17 1.43
CA GLU A 49 -14.01 -6.31 2.83
C GLU A 49 -13.36 -5.24 3.72
N HIS A 50 -12.07 -4.94 3.50
CA HIS A 50 -11.39 -3.86 4.23
C HIS A 50 -12.06 -2.49 4.03
N PHE A 51 -12.36 -2.08 2.80
CA PHE A 51 -13.00 -0.78 2.53
C PHE A 51 -14.40 -0.69 3.16
N SER A 52 -15.11 -1.81 3.21
CA SER A 52 -16.42 -1.90 3.85
C SER A 52 -16.36 -2.07 5.37
N SER A 53 -15.16 -2.29 5.94
CA SER A 53 -15.00 -2.60 7.36
C SER A 53 -15.24 -1.39 8.26
N THR A 54 -15.73 -1.67 9.47
CA THR A 54 -15.87 -0.65 10.53
C THR A 54 -14.54 0.00 10.89
N PHE A 55 -13.42 -0.73 10.78
CA PHE A 55 -12.09 -0.20 11.03
C PHE A 55 -11.72 0.90 10.03
N HIS A 56 -11.91 0.65 8.73
CA HIS A 56 -11.62 1.63 7.69
C HIS A 56 -12.49 2.88 7.81
N GLN A 57 -13.79 2.68 8.05
CA GLN A 57 -14.74 3.78 8.27
C GLN A 57 -14.36 4.61 9.51
N GLN A 58 -14.00 3.96 10.63
CA GLN A 58 -13.54 4.64 11.84
C GLN A 58 -12.26 5.44 11.61
N THR A 59 -11.32 4.92 10.80
CA THR A 59 -10.11 5.67 10.40
C THR A 59 -10.49 6.92 9.62
N LEU A 60 -11.39 6.83 8.63
CA LEU A 60 -11.85 7.99 7.86
C LEU A 60 -12.60 9.01 8.72
N THR A 61 -13.51 8.57 9.59
CA THR A 61 -14.20 9.45 10.54
C THR A 61 -13.23 10.14 11.50
N HIS A 62 -12.18 9.43 11.93
CA HIS A 62 -11.16 10.03 12.79
C HIS A 62 -10.36 11.11 12.05
N ILE A 63 -9.95 10.84 10.79
CA ILE A 63 -9.30 11.83 9.93
C ILE A 63 -10.19 13.06 9.78
N GLN A 64 -11.48 12.86 9.47
CA GLN A 64 -12.45 13.95 9.32
C GLN A 64 -12.52 14.85 10.55
N LYS A 65 -12.64 14.25 11.74
CA LYS A 65 -12.75 14.99 13.01
C LYS A 65 -11.49 15.81 13.32
N GLN A 66 -10.31 15.24 13.09
CA GLN A 66 -9.03 15.90 13.40
C GLN A 66 -8.66 16.98 12.40
N THR A 67 -8.99 16.78 11.13
CA THR A 67 -8.62 17.69 10.03
C THR A 67 -9.71 18.72 9.70
N LYS A 68 -10.92 18.55 10.24
CA LYS A 68 -12.13 19.32 9.89
C LYS A 68 -12.46 19.26 8.40
N PHE A 69 -12.06 18.19 7.72
CA PHE A 69 -12.44 17.95 6.33
C PHE A 69 -13.95 17.76 6.20
N ASP A 70 -14.51 18.28 5.12
CA ASP A 70 -15.92 18.07 4.79
C ASP A 70 -16.14 16.66 4.21
N ASP A 71 -17.40 16.22 4.19
CA ASP A 71 -17.76 14.86 3.74
C ASP A 71 -17.28 14.58 2.31
N LYS A 72 -17.26 15.61 1.45
CA LYS A 72 -16.79 15.51 0.07
C LYS A 72 -15.29 15.20 -0.01
N THR A 73 -14.49 15.82 0.86
CA THR A 73 -13.04 15.52 0.95
C THR A 73 -12.81 14.10 1.44
N ILE A 74 -13.58 13.63 2.43
CA ILE A 74 -13.45 12.25 2.93
C ILE A 74 -13.85 11.22 1.86
N ALA A 75 -14.94 11.47 1.13
CA ALA A 75 -15.34 10.64 0.01
C ALA A 75 -14.25 10.58 -1.08
N PHE A 76 -13.64 11.72 -1.41
CA PHE A 76 -12.54 11.77 -2.37
C PHE A 76 -11.31 10.96 -1.92
N LEU A 77 -10.94 11.04 -0.63
CA LEU A 77 -9.84 10.24 -0.09
C LEU A 77 -10.14 8.74 -0.19
N HIS A 78 -11.36 8.32 0.14
CA HIS A 78 -11.78 6.93 -0.02
C HIS A 78 -11.71 6.48 -1.49
N ASP A 79 -12.29 7.26 -2.40
CA ASP A 79 -12.35 6.92 -3.84
C ASP A 79 -10.98 6.90 -4.50
N SER A 80 -10.06 7.77 -4.06
CA SER A 80 -8.65 7.73 -4.47
C SER A 80 -8.01 6.39 -4.11
N MET A 81 -8.35 5.80 -2.96
CA MET A 81 -7.78 4.51 -2.52
C MET A 81 -8.37 3.35 -3.32
N VAL A 82 -9.68 3.39 -3.58
CA VAL A 82 -10.37 2.41 -4.44
C VAL A 82 -9.82 2.46 -5.87
N SER A 83 -9.60 3.66 -6.41
CA SER A 83 -9.01 3.85 -7.74
C SER A 83 -7.59 3.28 -7.82
N LYS A 84 -6.75 3.57 -6.82
CA LYS A 84 -5.39 2.98 -6.74
C LYS A 84 -5.44 1.45 -6.70
N PHE A 85 -6.33 0.87 -5.90
CA PHE A 85 -6.51 -0.58 -5.84
C PHE A 85 -6.88 -1.17 -7.19
N ARG A 86 -7.91 -0.62 -7.86
CA ARG A 86 -8.34 -1.08 -9.20
C ARG A 86 -7.18 -1.05 -10.20
N LYS A 87 -6.34 -0.02 -10.15
CA LYS A 87 -5.13 0.06 -10.99
C LYS A 87 -4.09 -1.02 -10.64
N THR A 88 -3.84 -1.28 -9.35
CA THR A 88 -2.92 -2.35 -8.92
C THR A 88 -3.40 -3.73 -9.41
N MET A 89 -4.71 -3.99 -9.43
CA MET A 89 -5.25 -5.28 -9.88
C MET A 89 -5.24 -5.45 -11.40
N SER A 90 -5.47 -4.38 -12.17
CA SER A 90 -5.32 -4.45 -13.63
C SER A 90 -3.90 -4.83 -14.05
N ARG A 91 -2.88 -4.47 -13.27
CA ARG A 91 -1.48 -4.88 -13.50
C ARG A 91 -1.20 -6.34 -13.14
N LYS A 92 -1.90 -6.92 -12.15
CA LYS A 92 -1.76 -8.34 -11.76
C LYS A 92 -2.22 -9.33 -12.81
N ARG A 93 -3.33 -9.04 -13.49
CA ARG A 93 -3.95 -9.97 -14.45
C ARG A 93 -3.08 -10.29 -15.67
N VAL A 94 -2.00 -9.53 -15.88
CA VAL A 94 -1.03 -9.73 -16.96
C VAL A 94 0.10 -10.68 -16.55
N VAL A 95 0.26 -10.98 -15.26
CA VAL A 95 1.44 -11.67 -14.69
C VAL A 95 1.13 -13.10 -14.18
N THR A 96 -0.13 -13.53 -14.21
CA THR A 96 -0.57 -14.82 -13.64
C THR A 96 -0.53 -15.99 -14.62
N GLU A 97 0.63 -16.26 -15.22
CA GLU A 97 1.00 -17.62 -15.58
C GLU A 97 2.27 -17.95 -14.79
N GLU A 98 2.27 -19.11 -14.13
CA GLU A 98 3.37 -19.70 -13.36
C GLU A 98 3.47 -19.30 -11.87
N VAL A 99 3.04 -20.24 -11.01
CA VAL A 99 3.83 -20.90 -9.93
C VAL A 99 2.85 -21.59 -8.97
N CYS A 100 2.78 -22.92 -9.04
CA CYS A 100 2.09 -23.78 -8.07
C CYS A 100 3.01 -24.13 -6.90
N LEU A 101 2.95 -23.37 -5.80
CA LEU A 101 3.58 -23.74 -4.52
C LEU A 101 2.55 -23.84 -3.40
N SER A 102 2.70 -24.85 -2.55
CA SER A 102 1.84 -25.11 -1.39
C SER A 102 2.04 -24.06 -0.29
N LYS A 103 0.93 -23.40 0.09
CA LYS A 103 0.84 -22.27 1.02
C LYS A 103 1.08 -22.73 2.47
N VAL A 104 2.13 -22.22 3.11
CA VAL A 104 2.23 -22.23 4.58
C VAL A 104 1.46 -21.02 5.09
N GLU A 105 0.29 -21.24 5.68
CA GLU A 105 -0.53 -20.14 6.17
C GLU A 105 0.01 -19.58 7.49
N MET A 106 0.71 -18.45 7.41
CA MET A 106 1.11 -17.65 8.55
C MET A 106 0.51 -16.24 8.43
N ILE A 107 0.02 -15.73 9.56
CA ILE A 107 -0.58 -14.41 9.70
C ILE A 107 0.47 -13.48 10.32
N HIS A 108 0.79 -12.38 9.64
CA HIS A 108 1.65 -11.34 10.20
C HIS A 108 0.82 -10.31 10.99
N CYS A 109 1.02 -10.22 12.30
CA CYS A 109 0.39 -9.19 13.11
C CYS A 109 1.20 -7.89 13.04
N MET A 110 0.69 -6.90 12.30
CA MET A 110 1.33 -5.59 12.11
C MET A 110 1.55 -4.82 13.43
N ALA A 111 0.65 -4.96 14.40
CA ALA A 111 0.76 -4.30 15.70
C ALA A 111 1.93 -4.86 16.53
N CYS A 112 2.12 -6.19 16.51
CA CYS A 112 3.17 -6.87 17.27
C CYS A 112 4.43 -7.16 16.46
N ARG A 113 4.41 -6.93 15.14
CA ARG A 113 5.46 -7.29 14.17
C ARG A 113 5.89 -8.76 14.23
N THR A 114 4.97 -9.65 14.56
CA THR A 114 5.23 -11.09 14.73
C THR A 114 4.43 -11.93 13.75
N HIS A 115 4.95 -13.10 13.38
CA HIS A 115 4.24 -14.09 12.56
C HIS A 115 3.55 -15.11 13.48
N ILE A 116 2.30 -15.38 13.19
CA ILE A 116 1.43 -16.27 13.96
C ILE A 116 0.96 -17.37 13.00
N PRO A 117 1.00 -18.65 13.36
CA PRO A 117 0.37 -19.69 12.54
C PRO A 117 -1.10 -19.36 12.27
N SER A 118 -1.62 -19.62 11.06
CA SER A 118 -3.04 -19.42 10.68
C SER A 118 -4.01 -20.33 11.45
N SER A 119 -3.52 -21.14 12.39
CA SER A 119 -4.37 -21.97 13.22
C SER A 119 -5.23 -21.10 14.16
N LEU A 120 -6.52 -21.42 14.23
CA LEU A 120 -7.51 -20.66 15.02
C LEU A 120 -7.06 -20.44 16.47
N ILE A 121 -6.50 -21.49 17.10
CA ILE A 121 -6.05 -21.45 18.50
C ILE A 121 -4.85 -20.50 18.66
N SER A 122 -3.87 -20.57 17.76
CA SER A 122 -2.69 -19.68 17.81
C SER A 122 -3.09 -18.22 17.64
N VAL A 123 -4.01 -17.93 16.72
CA VAL A 123 -4.56 -16.59 16.50
C VAL A 123 -5.32 -16.11 17.73
N GLN A 124 -6.22 -16.92 18.28
CA GLN A 124 -7.04 -16.53 19.42
C GLN A 124 -6.18 -16.24 20.66
N ASN A 125 -5.22 -17.11 20.96
CA ASN A 125 -4.28 -16.91 22.07
C ASN A 125 -3.47 -15.63 21.89
N HIS A 126 -3.01 -15.34 20.66
CA HIS A 126 -2.32 -14.09 20.37
C HIS A 126 -3.22 -12.87 20.60
N LEU A 127 -4.44 -12.87 20.07
CA LEU A 127 -5.37 -11.75 20.18
C LEU A 127 -5.78 -11.44 21.63
N GLN A 128 -5.79 -12.45 22.50
CA GLN A 128 -6.10 -12.33 23.92
C GLN A 128 -4.88 -12.00 24.79
N SER A 129 -3.67 -12.05 24.24
CA SER A 129 -2.45 -11.75 25.00
C SER A 129 -2.40 -10.28 25.45
N SER A 130 -1.87 -10.03 26.65
CA SER A 130 -1.67 -8.67 27.17
C SER A 130 -0.80 -7.81 26.25
N ASP A 131 0.22 -8.44 25.64
CA ASP A 131 1.13 -7.78 24.71
C ASP A 131 0.39 -7.34 23.44
N HIS A 132 -0.47 -8.18 22.86
CA HIS A 132 -1.27 -7.78 21.71
C HIS A 132 -2.21 -6.62 22.05
N LEU A 133 -2.89 -6.67 23.20
CA LEU A 133 -3.83 -5.61 23.59
C LEU A 133 -3.13 -4.25 23.74
N LYS A 134 -1.96 -4.22 24.38
CA LYS A 134 -1.13 -3.01 24.51
C LYS A 134 -0.61 -2.54 23.15
N ASN A 135 0.03 -3.43 22.40
CA ASN A 135 0.60 -3.11 21.09
C ASN A 135 -0.47 -2.66 20.08
N LYS A 136 -1.68 -3.22 20.14
CA LYS A 136 -2.82 -2.82 19.32
C LYS A 136 -3.24 -1.38 19.62
N ALA A 137 -3.28 -0.99 20.89
CA ALA A 137 -3.62 0.38 21.28
C ALA A 137 -2.58 1.38 20.76
N GLU A 138 -1.29 1.10 21.00
CA GLU A 138 -0.17 1.92 20.53
C GLU A 138 -0.13 2.00 18.99
N PHE A 139 -0.24 0.85 18.31
CA PHE A 139 -0.29 0.78 16.85
C PHE A 139 -1.44 1.61 16.28
N THR A 140 -2.63 1.53 16.87
CA THR A 140 -3.80 2.30 16.41
C THR A 140 -3.57 3.80 16.60
N GLU A 141 -2.96 4.21 17.70
CA GLU A 141 -2.63 5.62 17.93
C GLU A 141 -1.58 6.14 16.95
N THR A 142 -0.48 5.40 16.75
CA THR A 142 0.56 5.75 15.77
C THR A 142 -0.02 5.82 14.36
N GLN A 143 -0.78 4.80 13.95
CA GLN A 143 -1.42 4.76 12.65
C GLN A 143 -2.35 5.97 12.45
N ARG A 144 -3.14 6.36 13.46
CA ARG A 144 -3.99 7.56 13.39
C ARG A 144 -3.16 8.82 13.17
N ARG A 145 -2.08 9.03 13.94
CA ARG A 145 -1.19 10.19 13.79
C ARG A 145 -0.56 10.25 12.39
N GLU A 146 -0.02 9.12 11.92
CA GLU A 146 0.58 9.02 10.58
C GLU A 146 -0.44 9.20 9.46
N SER A 147 -1.68 8.72 9.65
CA SER A 147 -2.74 8.88 8.66
C SER A 147 -3.10 10.34 8.44
N VAL A 148 -3.12 11.15 9.51
CA VAL A 148 -3.37 12.60 9.44
C VAL A 148 -2.23 13.29 8.72
N LEU A 149 -0.98 12.97 9.04
CA LEU A 149 0.18 13.55 8.36
C LEU A 149 0.20 13.20 6.86
N THR A 150 -0.13 11.95 6.53
CA THR A 150 -0.23 11.48 5.15
C THR A 150 -1.32 12.23 4.39
N ALA A 151 -2.52 12.35 4.97
CA ALA A 151 -3.64 13.08 4.36
C ALA A 151 -3.31 14.56 4.14
N THR A 152 -2.72 15.23 5.15
CA THR A 152 -2.27 16.61 5.04
C THR A 152 -1.24 16.77 3.93
N SER A 153 -0.25 15.86 3.84
CA SER A 153 0.77 15.90 2.80
C SER A 153 0.17 15.74 1.40
N ILE A 154 -0.79 14.82 1.24
CA ILE A 154 -1.52 14.62 -0.03
C ILE A 154 -2.24 15.90 -0.45
N MET A 155 -2.96 16.57 0.46
CA MET A 155 -3.73 17.78 0.14
C MET A 155 -2.85 19.04 -0.04
N THR A 156 -1.66 19.04 0.54
CA THR A 156 -0.68 20.13 0.36
C THR A 156 -0.02 20.06 -1.02
N ASN A 157 -0.05 18.91 -1.68
CA ASN A 157 0.51 18.75 -3.03
C ASN A 157 -0.28 19.58 -4.06
N PRO A 158 0.37 20.48 -4.81
CA PRO A 158 -0.31 21.39 -5.75
C PRO A 158 -1.02 20.65 -6.90
N ILE A 159 -0.49 19.52 -7.35
CA ILE A 159 -1.11 18.70 -8.40
C ILE A 159 -2.39 18.06 -7.87
N VAL A 160 -2.32 17.48 -6.67
CA VAL A 160 -3.50 16.88 -6.02
C VAL A 160 -4.56 17.93 -5.74
N LYS A 161 -4.16 19.14 -5.32
CA LYS A 161 -5.07 20.26 -5.11
C LYS A 161 -5.79 20.67 -6.40
N ALA A 162 -5.08 20.76 -7.52
CA ALA A 162 -5.69 21.04 -8.83
C ALA A 162 -6.64 19.92 -9.29
N ARG A 163 -6.33 18.65 -8.99
CA ARG A 163 -7.24 17.52 -9.23
C ARG A 163 -8.49 17.61 -8.35
N PHE A 164 -8.33 17.96 -7.08
CA PHE A 164 -9.44 18.18 -6.16
C PHE A 164 -10.38 19.31 -6.65
N ASP A 165 -9.84 20.39 -7.21
CA ASP A 165 -10.65 21.47 -7.80
C ASP A 165 -11.48 21.00 -9.02
N LYS A 166 -10.98 20.04 -9.81
CA LYS A 166 -11.75 19.39 -10.90
C LYS A 166 -12.87 18.52 -10.34
N TYR A 167 -12.58 17.76 -9.28
CA TYR A 167 -13.57 16.93 -8.58
C TYR A 167 -14.75 17.76 -8.05
N LEU A 168 -14.48 18.92 -7.43
CA LEU A 168 -15.53 19.83 -6.95
C LEU A 168 -16.46 20.35 -8.05
N LYS A 169 -15.98 20.38 -9.30
CA LYS A 169 -16.76 20.80 -10.48
C LYS A 169 -17.53 19.64 -11.13
N GLY A 170 -17.56 18.46 -10.51
CA GLY A 170 -18.23 17.26 -11.03
C GLY A 170 -17.53 16.62 -12.23
N LYS A 171 -16.28 17.02 -12.52
CA LYS A 171 -15.44 16.39 -13.56
C LYS A 171 -14.64 15.26 -12.93
N ASN A 172 -14.33 14.22 -13.71
CA ASN A 172 -13.54 13.09 -13.22
C ASN A 172 -12.07 13.52 -12.99
N PRO A 173 -11.58 13.56 -11.74
CA PRO A 173 -10.25 14.07 -11.41
C PRO A 173 -9.11 13.11 -11.77
N PHE A 174 -9.43 11.89 -12.25
CA PHE A 174 -8.48 10.82 -12.54
C PHE A 174 -8.33 10.50 -14.04
N GLU A 175 -8.98 11.24 -14.94
CA GLU A 175 -8.94 11.00 -16.40
C GLU A 175 -7.57 11.31 -17.03
N ASP A 176 -6.86 12.33 -16.54
CA ASP A 176 -5.60 12.80 -17.13
C ASP A 176 -4.37 11.93 -16.74
N GLU A 177 -4.52 10.94 -15.85
CA GLU A 177 -3.40 10.14 -15.33
C GLU A 177 -2.76 9.20 -16.37
N VAL A 178 -3.34 9.05 -17.56
CA VAL A 178 -2.78 8.21 -18.64
C VAL A 178 -1.55 8.84 -19.29
N LYS A 179 -1.34 10.16 -19.15
CA LYS A 179 -0.22 10.87 -19.79
C LYS A 179 0.97 11.14 -18.87
N GLU A 180 0.77 11.20 -17.56
CA GLU A 180 1.84 11.53 -16.59
C GLU A 180 2.68 10.31 -16.18
N THR A 181 2.20 9.07 -16.40
CA THR A 181 3.01 7.87 -16.09
C THR A 181 4.08 7.56 -17.13
N ALA A 182 4.08 8.17 -18.32
CA ALA A 182 5.11 7.93 -19.33
C ALA A 182 6.53 8.37 -18.88
N GLU A 183 6.64 9.25 -17.88
CA GLU A 183 7.92 9.67 -17.30
C GLU A 183 8.34 8.81 -16.08
N ASP A 184 7.39 8.14 -15.41
CA ASP A 184 7.66 7.17 -14.33
C ASP A 184 7.82 5.73 -14.89
N ASP A 185 7.30 5.47 -16.09
CA ASP A 185 7.41 4.20 -16.82
C ASP A 185 8.77 4.05 -17.53
N GLN A 186 9.56 5.12 -17.74
CA GLN A 186 10.92 4.97 -18.27
C GLN A 186 11.87 4.28 -17.29
N ASP A 187 11.66 4.42 -15.97
CA ASP A 187 12.42 3.68 -14.96
C ASP A 187 11.89 2.23 -14.79
N ALA A 188 10.64 1.94 -15.19
CA ALA A 188 10.06 0.59 -15.13
C ALA A 188 10.32 -0.24 -16.39
N GLN A 189 10.55 0.39 -17.54
CA GLN A 189 10.86 -0.28 -18.80
C GLN A 189 12.35 -0.66 -18.93
N ASP A 190 13.26 0.09 -18.29
CA ASP A 190 14.66 -0.34 -18.13
C ASP A 190 14.77 -1.52 -17.14
N ASP A 191 13.83 -1.62 -16.19
CA ASP A 191 13.72 -2.69 -15.18
C ASP A 191 13.20 -4.04 -15.76
N GLN A 192 12.66 -4.07 -16.98
CA GLN A 192 12.19 -5.31 -17.63
C GLN A 192 13.27 -5.96 -18.52
N ALA A 193 14.22 -5.17 -19.03
CA ALA A 193 15.32 -5.67 -19.87
C ALA A 193 16.49 -6.29 -19.08
N GLU A 194 16.67 -5.95 -17.79
CA GLU A 194 17.73 -6.53 -16.94
C GLU A 194 17.37 -7.91 -16.34
N CYS A 195 16.09 -8.32 -16.39
CA CYS A 195 15.64 -9.63 -15.88
C CYS A 195 15.95 -10.78 -16.87
N ASP A 196 15.91 -10.52 -18.17
CA ASP A 196 16.11 -11.56 -19.20
C ASP A 196 17.59 -11.92 -19.44
N LEU A 197 18.54 -11.23 -18.79
CA LEU A 197 19.98 -11.41 -19.04
C LEU A 197 20.73 -12.24 -17.99
N THR A 198 20.07 -12.73 -16.93
CA THR A 198 20.75 -13.52 -15.88
C THR A 198 20.52 -15.04 -15.93
N ASP A 199 19.70 -15.56 -16.84
CA ASP A 199 19.40 -17.01 -16.92
C ASP A 199 20.17 -17.78 -18.01
N LEU A 200 21.25 -17.21 -18.56
CA LEU A 200 22.16 -17.95 -19.44
C LEU A 200 23.61 -17.82 -18.95
N ASN A 201 23.90 -18.44 -17.80
CA ASN A 201 25.17 -19.12 -17.53
C ASN A 201 25.15 -19.63 -16.09
N GLU A 202 24.80 -20.91 -15.90
CA GLU A 202 25.58 -21.90 -15.13
C GLU A 202 24.99 -23.30 -15.30
#